data_AF-A0A972Y013-F1
#
_entry.id   AF-A0A972Y013-F1
#
_cell.length_a   1.000
_cell.length_b   1.000
_cell.length_c   1.000
_cell.angle_alpha   90.00
_cell.angle_beta   90.00
_cell.angle_gamma   90.00
#
_symmetry.space_group_name_H-M   'P 1'
#
loop_
_entity.id
_entity.type
_entity.pdbx_description
1 polymer ?
#
loop_
_entity_poly.entity_id
_entity_poly.type
_entity_poly.pdbx_seq_one_letter_code
_entity_poly.pdbx_strand_id
1 'polypeptide(L)' 'GPYLNYIIEDKKNNRLLVIEGFTYAPRLEKRNYMFELEAILKSVKFN' A
#
# COMPACT_ATOMS: atom_id res chain seq x y z
N GLY A 1 -9.77 -10.05 -2.20
CA GLY A 1 -10.05 -8.64 -2.55
C GLY A 1 -8.83 -8.08 -3.25
N PRO A 2 -8.94 -6.97 -4.00
CA PRO A 2 -7.77 -6.37 -4.60
C PRO A 2 -6.83 -5.84 -3.51
N TYR A 3 -5.53 -6.02 -3.73
CA TYR A 3 -4.47 -5.71 -2.77
C TYR A 3 -3.31 -5.02 -3.48
N LEU A 4 -2.50 -4.27 -2.72
CA LEU A 4 -1.25 -3.65 -3.14
C LEU A 4 -0.16 -4.07 -2.15
N ASN A 5 0.97 -4.54 -2.68
CA ASN A 5 2.15 -4.89 -1.89
C ASN A 5 3.32 -4.04 -2.37
N TYR A 6 3.96 -3.35 -1.44
CA TYR A 6 5.18 -2.57 -1.69
C TYR A 6 6.31 -3.10 -0.82
N ILE A 7 7.48 -3.23 -1.43
CA ILE A 7 8.73 -3.53 -0.73
C ILE A 7 9.63 -2.31 -0.91
N ILE A 8 10.04 -1.71 0.21
CA ILE A 8 10.95 -0.57 0.24
C ILE A 8 12.26 -1.02 0.87
N GLU A 9 13.34 -0.88 0.12
CA GLU A 9 14.69 -1.13 0.59
C GLU A 9 15.19 0.08 1.40
N ASP A 10 15.17 -0.03 2.73
CA ASP A 10 15.68 0.99 3.64
C ASP A 10 17.16 0.69 3.96
N LYS A 11 18.03 1.14 3.04
CA LYS A 11 19.49 0.93 3.13
C LYS A 11 20.10 1.57 4.37
N LYS A 12 19.58 2.73 4.80
CA LYS A 12 20.10 3.48 5.96
C LYS A 12 19.97 2.66 7.25
N ASN A 13 18.84 1.98 7.41
CA ASN A 13 18.58 1.15 8.59
C ASN A 13 18.82 -0.36 8.33
N ASN A 14 19.43 -0.72 7.18
CA ASN A 14 19.70 -2.09 6.74
C ASN A 14 18.51 -3.05 6.91
N ARG A 15 17.33 -2.64 6.43
CA ARG A 15 16.09 -3.42 6.55
C ARG A 15 15.24 -3.33 5.29
N LEU A 16 14.34 -4.29 5.13
CA LEU A 16 13.27 -4.24 4.15
C LEU A 16 11.97 -3.86 4.85
N LEU A 17 11.31 -2.82 4.37
CA LEU A 17 9.97 -2.45 4.81
C LEU A 17 8.97 -3.03 3.81
N VAL A 18 8.10 -3.92 4.30
CA VAL A 18 7.01 -4.49 3.51
C VAL A 18 5.71 -3.85 3.95
N ILE A 19 4.99 -3.28 3.00
CA ILE A 19 3.70 -2.61 3.24
C ILE A 19 2.64 -3.32 2.41
N GLU A 20 1.59 -3.75 3.08
CA GLU A 20 0.46 -4.44 2.46
C GLU A 20 -0.81 -3.65 2.71
N GLY A 21 -1.47 -3.26 1.62
CA GLY A 21 -2.79 -2.66 1.63
C GLY A 21 -3.80 -3.58 0.97
N PHE A 22 -4.98 -3.72 1.55
CA PHE A 22 -6.08 -4.47 0.92
C PHE A 22 -7.39 -3.69 1.03
N THR A 23 -8.21 -3.80 -0.01
CA THR A 23 -9.55 -3.22 -0.03
C THR A 23 -10.60 -4.31 0.15
N TYR A 24 -11.41 -4.19 1.19
CA TYR A 24 -12.57 -5.06 1.43
C TYR A 24 -13.86 -4.38 0.98
N ALA A 25 -14.27 -4.63 -0.28
CA ALA A 25 -15.46 -4.02 -0.88
C ALA A 25 -16.23 -5.02 -1.77
N PRO A 26 -17.01 -5.95 -1.20
CA PRO A 26 -17.63 -7.04 -1.94
C PRO A 26 -18.71 -6.60 -2.93
N ARG A 27 -19.49 -5.53 -2.63
CA ARG A 27 -20.63 -5.06 -3.44
C ARG A 27 -20.41 -3.72 -4.13
N LEU A 28 -19.24 -3.12 -3.97
CA LEU A 28 -18.93 -1.79 -4.50
C LEU A 28 -17.91 -1.89 -5.64
N GLU A 29 -17.91 -0.86 -6.47
CA GLU A 29 -16.88 -0.61 -7.48
C GLU A 29 -15.54 -0.36 -6.79
N LYS A 30 -14.54 -1.18 -7.13
CA LYS A 30 -13.28 -1.27 -6.36
C LYS A 30 -12.23 -0.27 -6.84
N ARG A 31 -12.41 0.33 -8.02
CA ARG A 31 -11.39 1.17 -8.67
C ARG A 31 -11.03 2.40 -7.83
N ASN A 32 -12.02 3.13 -7.32
CA ASN A 32 -11.78 4.33 -6.53
C ASN A 32 -11.07 4.01 -5.21
N TYR A 33 -11.51 2.95 -4.52
CA TYR A 33 -10.83 2.47 -3.32
C TYR A 33 -9.39 2.02 -3.58
N MET A 34 -9.10 1.41 -4.72
CA MET A 34 -7.73 1.05 -5.09
C MET A 34 -6.87 2.28 -5.38
N PHE A 35 -7.44 3.32 -5.99
CA PHE A 35 -6.75 4.59 -6.21
C PHE A 35 -6.45 5.31 -4.89
N GLU A 36 -7.40 5.34 -3.96
CA GLU A 36 -7.20 5.88 -2.61
C GLU A 36 -6.14 5.08 -1.84
N LEU A 37 -6.21 3.75 -1.90
CA LEU A 37 -5.23 2.87 -1.27
C LEU A 37 -3.82 3.12 -1.82
N GLU A 38 -3.69 3.27 -3.13
CA GLU A 38 -2.42 3.62 -3.77
C GLU A 38 -1.91 4.99 -3.31
N ALA A 39 -2.78 5.99 -3.22
CA ALA A 39 -2.41 7.32 -2.73
C ALA A 39 -1.91 7.29 -1.28
N ILE A 40 -2.58 6.54 -0.40
CA ILE A 40 -2.16 6.32 0.99
C ILE A 40 -0.77 5.69 1.01
N LEU A 41 -0.59 4.56 0.31
CA LEU A 41 0.68 3.82 0.29
C LEU A 41 1.85 4.65 -0.26
N LYS A 42 1.61 5.48 -1.28
CA LYS A 42 2.62 6.41 -1.83
C LYS A 42 2.95 7.58 -0.91
N SER A 43 2.04 7.96 -0.02
CA SER A 43 2.23 9.08 0.92
C SER A 43 3.03 8.70 2.17
N VAL A 44 3.26 7.41 2.41
CA VAL A 44 3.92 6.97 3.63
C VAL A 44 5.38 7.45 3.63
N LYS A 45 5.78 8.08 4.73
CA LYS A 45 7.13 8.58 4.97
C LYS A 45 7.76 7.83 6.13
N PHE A 46 9.04 7.52 5.98
CA PHE A 46 9.85 6.81 6.97
C PHE A 46 11.18 7.55 7.13
N ASN A 47 11.79 7.48 8.33
CA ASN A 47 13.05 8.17 8.68
C ASN A 47 14.27 7.27 8.67
#